data_AF-A0AAJ5WCR4-F1
#
_entry.id   AF-A0AAJ5WCR4-F1
#
_cell.length_a   1.000
_cell.length_b   1.000
_cell.length_c   1.000
_cell.angle_alpha   90.00
_cell.angle_beta   90.00
_cell.angle_gamma   90.00
#
_symmetry.space_group_name_H-M   'P 1'
#
loop_
_entity.id
_entity.type
_entity.pdbx_description
1 polymer ?
#
loop_
_entity_poly.entity_id
_entity_poly.type
_entity_poly.pdbx_seq_one_letter_code
_entity_poly.pdbx_strand_id
1 'polypeptide(L)'
;MENIMKKLDYQPANLSGYELEKPLNAMTDFFDNNDLHHIRDKAWQLYKGWVNNSVEFAEGEENAEMLFFYTQLVEFINATFVYTEKRKLEIQPSNG
;
A
#
# COMPACT_ATOMS: atom_id res chain seq x y z
N MET A 1 9.81 3.74 -19.23
CA MET A 1 10.57 3.46 -18.00
C MET A 1 11.26 4.71 -17.46
N GLU A 2 12.01 5.46 -18.27
CA GLU A 2 12.75 6.67 -17.84
C GLU A 2 11.90 7.71 -17.07
N ASN A 3 10.66 7.99 -17.52
CA ASN A 3 9.76 8.92 -16.82
C ASN A 3 9.24 8.39 -15.48
N ILE A 4 9.12 7.08 -15.32
CA ILE A 4 8.71 6.43 -14.06
C ILE A 4 9.89 6.46 -13.09
N MET A 5 11.08 6.10 -13.58
CA MET A 5 12.33 6.17 -12.82
C MET A 5 12.63 7.59 -12.35
N LYS A 6 12.43 8.61 -13.19
CA LYS A 6 12.55 10.02 -12.77
C LYS A 6 11.61 10.38 -11.62
N LYS A 7 10.37 9.89 -11.63
CA LYS A 7 9.43 10.12 -10.51
C LYS A 7 9.84 9.38 -9.24
N LEU A 8 10.40 8.20 -9.39
CA LEU A 8 10.95 7.41 -8.29
C LEU A 8 12.28 7.97 -7.77
N ASP A 9 13.12 8.60 -8.58
CA ASP A 9 14.42 9.15 -8.12
C ASP A 9 14.30 10.35 -7.16
N TYR A 10 13.11 10.95 -7.02
CA TYR A 10 12.87 12.01 -6.02
C TYR A 10 12.61 11.46 -4.60
N GLN A 11 12.37 10.15 -4.44
CA GLN A 11 12.23 9.48 -3.14
C GLN A 11 12.66 8.00 -3.24
N PRO A 12 13.52 7.47 -2.35
CA PRO A 12 13.99 6.10 -2.46
C PRO A 12 12.83 5.10 -2.62
N ALA A 13 12.77 4.44 -3.79
CA ALA A 13 11.67 3.54 -4.13
C ALA A 13 11.59 2.29 -3.24
N ASN A 14 12.68 1.97 -2.52
CA ASN A 14 12.87 0.73 -1.76
C ASN A 14 12.60 -0.55 -2.58
N LEU A 15 12.56 -0.45 -3.91
CA LEU A 15 12.41 -1.57 -4.85
C LEU A 15 13.77 -1.92 -5.44
N SER A 16 14.07 -3.22 -5.45
CA SER A 16 15.19 -3.78 -6.21
C SER A 16 14.96 -3.68 -7.72
N GLY A 17 16.03 -3.87 -8.51
CA GLY A 17 15.91 -3.91 -9.98
C GLY A 17 14.93 -4.99 -10.47
N TYR A 18 14.82 -6.11 -9.76
CA TYR A 18 13.84 -7.16 -10.08
C TYR A 18 12.40 -6.69 -9.85
N GLU A 19 12.13 -6.00 -8.74
CA GLU A 19 10.80 -5.49 -8.41
C GLU A 19 10.41 -4.32 -9.32
N LEU A 20 11.37 -3.56 -9.82
CA LEU A 20 11.12 -2.53 -10.83
C LEU A 20 10.68 -3.13 -12.18
N GLU A 21 11.26 -4.26 -12.58
CA GLU A 21 10.86 -4.99 -13.79
C GLU A 21 9.56 -5.78 -13.58
N LYS A 22 9.29 -6.23 -12.35
CA LYS A 22 8.12 -7.04 -11.99
C LYS A 22 7.41 -6.50 -10.74
N PRO A 23 6.83 -5.29 -10.80
CA PRO A 23 6.26 -4.61 -9.63
C PRO A 23 5.08 -5.37 -9.01
N LEU A 24 4.36 -6.14 -9.82
CA LEU A 24 3.25 -6.95 -9.35
C LEU A 24 3.71 -8.11 -8.46
N ASN A 25 4.97 -8.55 -8.55
CA ASN A 25 5.49 -9.59 -7.68
C ASN A 25 5.69 -9.04 -6.26
N ALA A 26 6.15 -7.79 -6.10
CA ALA A 26 6.21 -7.15 -4.79
C ALA A 26 4.83 -7.08 -4.12
N MET A 27 3.75 -6.85 -4.88
CA MET A 27 2.39 -6.89 -4.35
C MET A 27 1.99 -8.31 -3.92
N THR A 28 2.28 -9.32 -4.74
CA THR A 28 2.05 -10.73 -4.40
C THR A 28 2.80 -11.12 -3.13
N ASP A 29 4.10 -10.84 -3.07
CA ASP A 29 4.96 -11.14 -1.92
C ASP A 29 4.46 -10.43 -0.66
N PHE A 30 4.00 -9.18 -0.76
CA PHE A 30 3.44 -8.46 0.37
C PHE A 30 2.22 -9.17 0.98
N PHE A 31 1.26 -9.60 0.15
CA PHE A 31 0.04 -10.27 0.62
C PHE A 31 0.22 -11.75 0.95
N ASP A 32 1.23 -12.42 0.39
CA ASP A 32 1.59 -13.79 0.77
C ASP A 32 2.22 -13.84 2.18
N ASN A 33 2.85 -12.75 2.60
CA ASN A 33 3.50 -12.64 3.91
C ASN A 33 2.66 -11.90 4.96
N ASN A 34 1.49 -11.36 4.59
CA ASN A 34 0.67 -10.57 5.51
C ASN A 34 -0.83 -10.79 5.25
N ASP A 35 -1.56 -11.18 6.28
CA ASP A 35 -3.02 -11.23 6.20
C ASP A 35 -3.62 -9.84 6.02
N LEU A 36 -4.59 -9.74 5.11
CA LEU A 36 -5.28 -8.48 4.80
C LEU A 36 -5.88 -7.80 6.05
N HIS A 37 -6.45 -8.60 6.96
CA HIS A 37 -7.00 -8.07 8.22
C HIS A 37 -5.90 -7.42 9.08
N HIS A 38 -4.77 -8.10 9.25
CA HIS A 38 -3.64 -7.58 10.02
C HIS A 38 -3.02 -6.33 9.39
N ILE A 39 -2.97 -6.23 8.06
CA ILE A 39 -2.48 -5.03 7.37
C ILE A 39 -3.39 -3.83 7.64
N ARG A 40 -4.72 -4.02 7.56
CA ARG A 40 -5.69 -2.95 7.87
C ARG A 40 -5.56 -2.50 9.31
N ASP A 41 -5.39 -3.43 10.24
CA ASP A 41 -5.17 -3.11 11.65
C ASP A 41 -3.88 -2.32 11.86
N LYS A 42 -2.78 -2.71 11.20
CA LYS A 42 -1.52 -1.94 11.24
C LYS A 42 -1.70 -0.52 10.69
N ALA A 43 -2.42 -0.35 9.57
CA ALA A 43 -2.71 0.97 9.01
C ALA A 43 -3.54 1.83 9.98
N TRP A 44 -4.51 1.24 10.67
CA TRP A 44 -5.26 1.91 11.71
C TRP A 44 -4.38 2.33 12.91
N GLN A 45 -3.47 1.46 13.35
CA GLN A 45 -2.52 1.80 14.41
C GLN A 45 -1.59 2.94 13.99
N LEU A 46 -1.17 3.01 12.72
CA LEU A 46 -0.37 4.12 12.21
C LEU A 46 -1.13 5.44 12.28
N TYR A 47 -2.39 5.47 11.83
CA TYR A 47 -3.21 6.67 11.93
C TYR A 47 -3.42 7.11 13.38
N LYS A 48 -3.80 6.18 14.28
CA LYS A 48 -3.93 6.49 15.71
C LYS A 48 -2.62 6.98 16.33
N GLY A 49 -1.51 6.34 15.95
CA GLY A 49 -0.18 6.74 16.39
C GLY A 49 0.14 8.16 15.97
N TRP A 50 -0.16 8.53 14.72
CA TRP A 50 -0.01 9.90 14.26
C TRP A 50 -0.89 10.86 15.07
N VAL A 51 -2.20 10.61 15.15
CA VAL A 51 -3.15 11.47 15.88
C VAL A 51 -2.70 11.70 17.31
N ASN A 52 -2.35 10.64 18.04
CA ASN A 52 -1.95 10.73 19.45
C ASN A 52 -0.65 11.53 19.65
N ASN A 53 0.24 11.58 18.66
CA ASN A 53 1.49 12.35 18.73
C ASN A 53 1.33 13.78 18.18
N SER A 54 0.27 14.07 17.42
CA SER A 54 0.04 15.37 16.80
C SER A 54 -1.00 16.24 17.53
N VAL A 55 -1.68 15.73 18.57
CA VAL A 55 -2.79 16.41 19.26
C VAL A 55 -2.48 17.86 19.70
N GLU A 56 -1.23 18.15 20.09
CA GLU A 56 -0.83 19.49 20.55
C GLU A 56 -0.40 20.44 19.41
N PHE A 57 -0.24 19.93 18.19
CA PHE A 57 0.34 20.66 17.06
C PHE A 57 -0.55 20.69 15.81
N ALA A 58 -1.47 19.74 15.65
CA ALA A 58 -2.27 19.60 14.45
C ALA A 58 -3.55 20.44 14.51
N GLU A 59 -3.73 21.31 13.53
CA GLU A 59 -4.96 22.08 13.35
C GLU A 59 -6.11 21.17 12.85
N GLY A 60 -7.35 21.68 12.89
CA GLY A 60 -8.53 20.91 12.45
C GLY A 60 -8.45 20.45 10.99
N GLU A 61 -7.78 21.23 10.13
CA GLU A 61 -7.57 20.89 8.71
C GLU A 61 -6.59 19.73 8.55
N GLU A 62 -5.42 19.78 9.19
CA GLU A 62 -4.43 18.69 9.14
C GLU A 62 -5.00 17.35 9.63
N ASN A 63 -5.85 17.39 10.67
CA ASN A 63 -6.54 16.19 11.15
C ASN A 63 -7.50 15.59 10.11
N ALA A 64 -8.25 16.45 9.40
CA ALA A 64 -9.16 16.01 8.35
C ALA A 64 -8.38 15.44 7.15
N GLU A 65 -7.28 16.08 6.75
CA GLU A 65 -6.40 15.60 5.69
C GLU A 65 -5.80 14.22 6.00
N MET A 66 -5.32 14.02 7.23
CA MET A 66 -4.73 12.74 7.63
C MET A 66 -5.75 11.63 7.75
N LEU A 67 -6.97 11.93 8.22
CA LEU A 67 -8.06 10.96 8.21
C LEU A 67 -8.47 10.58 6.77
N PHE A 68 -8.51 11.56 5.88
CA PHE A 68 -8.78 11.33 4.46
C PHE A 68 -7.70 10.45 3.83
N PHE A 69 -6.43 10.76 4.06
CA PHE A 69 -5.29 9.95 3.59
C PHE A 69 -5.37 8.51 4.11
N TYR A 70 -5.62 8.30 5.41
CA TYR A 70 -5.81 6.97 5.99
C TYR A 70 -6.92 6.19 5.26
N THR A 71 -8.05 6.85 4.98
CA THR A 71 -9.18 6.23 4.29
C THR A 71 -8.78 5.78 2.87
N GLN A 72 -8.13 6.66 2.12
CA GLN A 72 -7.62 6.33 0.77
C GLN A 72 -6.55 5.23 0.80
N LEU A 73 -5.70 5.20 1.82
CA LEU A 73 -4.70 4.14 1.99
C LEU A 73 -5.37 2.78 2.20
N VAL A 74 -6.41 2.71 3.04
CA VAL A 74 -7.18 1.47 3.24
C VAL A 74 -7.88 1.03 1.95
N GLU A 75 -8.48 1.96 1.20
CA GLU A 75 -9.05 1.68 -0.11
C GLU A 75 -8.01 1.12 -1.09
N PHE A 76 -6.83 1.74 -1.14
CA PHE A 76 -5.71 1.27 -1.96
C PHE A 76 -5.25 -0.14 -1.58
N ILE A 77 -5.06 -0.41 -0.28
CA ILE A 77 -4.72 -1.76 0.22
C ILE A 77 -5.76 -2.79 -0.22
N ASN A 78 -7.05 -2.45 -0.13
CA ASN A 78 -8.13 -3.34 -0.53
C ASN A 78 -8.16 -3.60 -2.03
N ALA A 79 -8.04 -2.54 -2.83
CA ALA A 79 -8.04 -2.63 -4.28
C ALA A 79 -6.85 -3.46 -4.79
N THR A 80 -5.67 -3.23 -4.22
CA THR A 80 -4.44 -3.95 -4.57
C THR A 80 -4.49 -5.42 -4.16
N PHE A 81 -5.11 -5.76 -3.01
CA PHE A 81 -5.37 -7.14 -2.63
C PHE A 81 -6.29 -7.83 -3.64
N VAL A 82 -7.45 -7.25 -3.95
CA VAL A 82 -8.41 -7.82 -4.91
C VAL A 82 -7.76 -8.01 -6.27
N TYR A 83 -6.98 -7.04 -6.73
CA TYR A 83 -6.24 -7.14 -7.99
C TYR A 83 -5.23 -8.29 -7.96
N THR A 84 -4.45 -8.40 -6.88
CA THR A 84 -3.45 -9.47 -6.69
C THR A 84 -4.10 -10.86 -6.74
N GLU A 85 -5.21 -11.05 -6.01
CA GLU A 85 -5.91 -12.34 -5.96
C GLU A 85 -6.55 -12.71 -7.31
N LYS A 86 -7.16 -11.75 -8.01
CA LYS A 86 -7.69 -11.98 -9.37
C LYS A 86 -6.58 -12.43 -10.33
N ARG A 87 -5.44 -11.75 -10.29
CA ARG A 87 -4.28 -12.11 -11.12
C ARG A 87 -3.76 -13.52 -10.83
N LYS A 88 -3.72 -13.93 -9.55
CA LYS A 88 -3.31 -15.30 -9.18
C LYS A 88 -4.23 -16.34 -9.80
N LEU A 89 -5.54 -16.08 -9.81
CA LEU A 89 -6.54 -16.96 -10.43
C LEU A 89 -6.41 -17.03 -11.96
N GLU A 90 -6.05 -15.93 -12.62
CA GLU A 90 -5.82 -15.88 -14.08
C GLU A 90 -4.55 -16.63 -14.51
N ILE A 91 -3.54 -16.72 -13.63
CA ILE A 91 -2.26 -17.39 -13.91
C ILE A 91 -2.32 -18.89 -13.59
N GLN A 92 -3.23 -19.34 -12.72
CA GLN A 92 -3.44 -20.76 -12.46
C GLN A 92 -4.18 -21.41 -13.64
N PRO A 93 -3.67 -22.50 -14.24
CA PRO A 93 -4.39 -23.19 -15.30
C PRO A 93 -5.71 -23.72 -14.75
N SER A 94 -6.78 -23.60 -15.53
CA SER A 94 -8.05 -24.27 -15.24
C SER A 94 -7.77 -25.76 -15.10
N ASN A 95 -7.81 -26.29 -13.88
CA ASN A 95 -7.82 -27.73 -13.65
C ASN A 95 -9.12 -28.26 -14.27
N GLY A 96 -9.02 -28.73 -15.52
CA GLY A 96 -10.08 -29.45 -16.23
C GLY A 96 -10.21 -30.88 -15.74
#